data_AF-A0A0Q3S0F2-F1
#
_entry.id   AF-A0A0Q3S0F2-F1
#
_cell.length_a   1.000
_cell.length_b   1.000
_cell.length_c   1.000
_cell.angle_alpha   90.00
_cell.angle_beta   90.00
_cell.angle_gamma   90.00
#
_symmetry.space_group_name_H-M   'P 1'
#
loop_
_entity.id
_entity.type
_entity.pdbx_description
1 polymer ?
#
loop_
_entity_poly.entity_id
_entity_poly.type
_entity_poly.pdbx_seq_one_letter_code
_entity_poly.pdbx_strand_id
1 'polypeptide(L)'
;MVEIDNTLTRENIDALFSVDPVETQYENGQLEFKQGEIVQVDYISYLGTDGIDYVSAMFFEDELVNIQLDTTLSDEELEKRLGIDINEDLMIEDMRERGVYEITFNDKFNESEIARYPFEMD
;
A
#
# COMPACT_ATOMS: atom_id res chain seq x y z
N MET A 1 -22.17 11.34 -13.03
CA MET A 1 -20.91 11.28 -12.26
C MET A 1 -20.30 9.95 -12.61
N VAL A 2 -19.03 9.93 -13.02
CA VAL A 2 -18.29 8.68 -13.15
C VAL A 2 -17.86 8.36 -11.72
N GLU A 3 -18.33 7.24 -11.16
CA GLU A 3 -17.75 6.72 -9.91
C GLU A 3 -16.32 6.33 -10.24
N ILE A 4 -15.36 6.99 -9.58
CA ILE A 4 -13.98 6.54 -9.61
C ILE A 4 -13.92 5.41 -8.58
N ASP A 5 -13.66 4.21 -9.07
CA ASP A 5 -13.53 3.03 -8.24
C ASP A 5 -12.07 2.94 -7.79
N ASN A 6 -11.82 3.30 -6.53
CA ASN A 6 -10.50 3.21 -5.91
C ASN A 6 -10.17 1.76 -5.46
N THR A 7 -10.98 0.76 -5.83
CA THR A 7 -10.65 -0.64 -5.63
C THR A 7 -9.57 -1.08 -6.61
N LEU A 8 -8.32 -1.07 -6.13
CA LEU A 8 -7.18 -1.67 -6.83
C LEU A 8 -6.94 -3.09 -6.33
N THR A 9 -6.53 -3.99 -7.21
CA THR A 9 -6.14 -5.36 -6.87
C THR A 9 -4.63 -5.56 -6.94
N ARG A 10 -4.15 -6.70 -6.44
CA ARG A 10 -2.75 -7.13 -6.64
C ARG A 10 -2.35 -7.13 -8.12
N GLU A 11 -3.22 -7.61 -9.01
CA GLU A 11 -2.96 -7.59 -10.46
C GLU A 11 -2.77 -6.16 -11.00
N ASN A 12 -3.52 -5.19 -10.47
CA ASN A 12 -3.34 -3.78 -10.87
C ASN A 12 -1.96 -3.26 -10.45
N ILE A 13 -1.48 -3.60 -9.26
CA ILE A 13 -0.16 -3.16 -8.77
C ILE A 13 0.99 -3.91 -9.46
N ASP A 14 0.84 -5.22 -9.68
CA ASP A 14 1.80 -6.05 -10.45
C ASP A 14 1.97 -5.58 -11.90
N ALA A 15 0.95 -4.93 -12.48
CA ALA A 15 1.04 -4.32 -13.81
C ALA A 15 1.83 -3.00 -13.83
N LEU A 16 1.94 -2.32 -12.69
CA LEU A 16 2.61 -1.02 -12.54
C LEU A 16 4.05 -1.15 -12.04
N PHE A 17 4.30 -2.15 -11.20
CA PHE A 17 5.57 -2.34 -10.50
C PHE A 17 6.06 -3.78 -10.61
N SER A 18 7.37 -3.97 -10.54
CA SER A 18 7.97 -5.31 -10.50
C SER A 18 8.29 -5.67 -9.06
N VAL A 19 7.82 -6.84 -8.59
CA VAL A 19 8.16 -7.37 -7.26
C VAL A 19 9.68 -7.35 -7.05
N ASP A 20 10.12 -6.86 -5.90
CA ASP A 20 11.54 -6.81 -5.56
C ASP A 20 12.04 -8.23 -5.24
N PRO A 21 12.97 -8.80 -6.04
CA PRO A 21 13.46 -10.15 -5.82
C PRO A 21 14.42 -10.27 -4.62
N VAL A 22 14.84 -9.15 -4.02
CA VAL A 22 15.76 -9.11 -2.88
C VAL A 22 15.02 -9.08 -1.55
N GLU A 23 13.86 -8.43 -1.51
CA GLU A 23 13.05 -8.33 -0.30
C GLU A 23 12.25 -9.61 -0.03
N THR A 24 12.04 -9.91 1.25
CA THR A 24 11.15 -11.00 1.67
C THR A 24 9.71 -10.61 1.39
N GLN A 25 9.01 -11.46 0.64
CA GLN A 25 7.59 -11.29 0.37
C GLN A 25 6.79 -12.13 1.37
N TYR A 26 5.78 -11.53 1.99
CA TYR A 26 4.92 -12.21 2.95
C TYR A 26 3.58 -12.53 2.27
N GLU A 27 3.58 -13.56 1.42
CA GLU A 27 2.35 -14.10 0.85
C GLU A 27 1.59 -14.91 1.92
N ASN A 28 0.38 -14.49 2.28
CA ASN A 28 -0.35 -14.96 3.47
C ASN A 28 0.43 -14.70 4.79
N GLY A 29 0.88 -13.45 4.96
CA GLY A 29 1.43 -12.94 6.20
C GLY A 29 0.36 -12.70 7.27
N GLN A 30 0.71 -12.90 8.53
CA GLN A 30 -0.17 -12.58 9.66
C GLN A 30 -0.06 -11.10 10.04
N LEU A 31 -1.18 -10.39 10.01
CA LEU A 31 -1.31 -9.02 10.51
C LEU A 31 -2.17 -9.04 11.78
N GLU A 32 -1.65 -8.49 12.88
CA GLU A 32 -2.40 -8.34 14.13
C GLU A 32 -2.81 -6.89 14.32
N PHE A 33 -4.11 -6.64 14.49
CA PHE A 33 -4.64 -5.34 14.86
C PHE A 33 -4.54 -5.11 16.38
N LYS A 34 -4.51 -3.86 16.83
CA LYS A 34 -4.47 -3.48 18.25
C LYS A 34 -5.64 -4.02 19.08
N GLN A 35 -6.75 -4.33 18.42
CA GLN A 35 -7.93 -4.94 19.05
C GLN A 35 -7.79 -6.47 19.25
N GLY A 36 -6.69 -7.07 18.77
CA GLY A 36 -6.36 -8.50 18.92
C GLY A 36 -6.88 -9.40 17.80
N GLU A 37 -7.55 -8.84 16.79
CA GLU A 37 -7.91 -9.56 15.58
C GLU A 37 -6.67 -9.84 14.74
N ILE A 38 -6.54 -11.06 14.22
CA ILE A 38 -5.47 -11.47 13.31
C ILE A 38 -6.08 -11.83 11.96
N VAL A 39 -5.56 -11.23 10.90
CA VAL A 39 -5.96 -11.51 9.52
C VAL A 39 -4.77 -11.98 8.68
N GLN A 40 -5.08 -12.55 7.53
CA GLN A 40 -4.08 -12.90 6.51
C GLN A 40 -4.04 -11.77 5.48
N VAL A 41 -2.84 -11.28 5.17
CA VAL A 41 -2.61 -10.28 4.13
C VAL A 41 -1.43 -10.71 3.27
N ASP A 42 -1.40 -10.25 2.04
CA ASP A 42 -0.15 -10.25 1.27
C ASP A 42 0.56 -8.92 1.55
N TYR A 43 1.81 -8.97 2.01
CA TYR A 43 2.65 -7.80 2.16
C TYR A 43 3.84 -7.92 1.20
N ILE A 44 3.80 -7.12 0.13
CA ILE A 44 4.67 -7.26 -1.04
C ILE A 44 5.48 -5.98 -1.25
N SER A 45 6.78 -6.15 -1.41
CA SER A 45 7.72 -5.08 -1.77
C SER A 45 7.99 -5.10 -3.27
N TYR A 46 7.97 -3.93 -3.88
CA TYR A 46 8.24 -3.76 -5.30
C TYR A 46 9.39 -2.79 -5.54
N LEU A 47 10.07 -2.98 -6.67
CA LEU A 47 11.06 -2.04 -7.17
C LEU A 47 10.39 -0.71 -7.53
N GLY A 48 11.01 0.39 -7.12
CA GLY A 48 10.67 1.72 -7.59
C GLY A 48 10.84 1.89 -9.10
N THR A 49 10.15 2.87 -9.66
CA THR A 49 10.20 3.25 -11.07
C THR A 49 9.93 4.75 -11.21
N ASP A 50 10.72 5.42 -12.05
CA ASP A 50 10.53 6.81 -12.52
C ASP A 50 9.94 7.77 -11.47
N GLY A 51 10.76 8.20 -10.50
CA GLY A 51 10.36 9.15 -9.45
C GLY A 51 9.78 8.49 -8.19
N ILE A 52 9.68 7.17 -8.18
CA ILE A 52 9.41 6.33 -7.01
C ILE A 52 10.66 5.47 -6.79
N ASP A 53 11.25 5.52 -5.60
CA ASP A 53 12.45 4.76 -5.23
C ASP A 53 12.11 3.39 -4.65
N TYR A 54 10.99 3.29 -3.93
CA TYR A 54 10.53 2.05 -3.28
C TYR A 54 9.00 2.01 -3.15
N VAL A 55 8.43 0.80 -3.18
CA VAL A 55 7.00 0.56 -2.96
C VAL A 55 6.82 -0.63 -2.03
N SER A 56 5.98 -0.48 -1.02
CA SER A 56 5.41 -1.62 -0.28
C SER A 56 3.89 -1.54 -0.32
N ALA A 57 3.23 -2.66 -0.63
CA ALA A 57 1.79 -2.74 -0.72
C ALA A 57 1.26 -3.89 0.13
N MET A 58 0.12 -3.65 0.77
CA MET A 58 -0.62 -4.63 1.55
C MET A 58 -1.95 -4.94 0.88
N PHE A 59 -2.25 -6.23 0.71
CA PHE A 59 -3.48 -6.71 0.11
C PHE A 59 -4.25 -7.60 1.08
N PHE A 60 -5.56 -7.38 1.17
CA PHE A 60 -6.48 -8.24 1.91
C PHE A 60 -7.55 -8.74 0.94
N GLU A 61 -7.69 -10.06 0.82
CA GLU A 61 -8.61 -10.68 -0.15
C GLU A 61 -8.39 -10.18 -1.60
N ASP A 62 -7.13 -10.07 -2.02
CA ASP A 62 -6.65 -9.53 -3.32
C ASP A 62 -6.86 -8.02 -3.55
N GLU A 63 -7.54 -7.32 -2.64
CA GLU A 63 -7.75 -5.86 -2.71
C GLU A 63 -6.63 -5.10 -2.00
N LEU A 64 -6.14 -4.03 -2.63
CA LEU A 64 -5.16 -3.12 -2.05
C LEU A 64 -5.80 -2.36 -0.89
N VAL A 65 -5.29 -2.58 0.31
CA VAL A 65 -5.77 -1.90 1.52
C VAL A 65 -4.82 -0.78 1.97
N ASN A 66 -3.54 -0.89 1.61
CA ASN A 66 -2.51 0.09 1.94
C ASN A 66 -1.37 0.04 0.92
N ILE A 67 -0.84 1.20 0.54
CA ILE A 67 0.39 1.33 -0.23
C ILE A 67 1.25 2.45 0.33
N GLN A 68 2.54 2.16 0.53
CA GLN A 68 3.56 3.13 0.89
C GLN A 68 4.55 3.27 -0.25
N LEU A 69 4.88 4.51 -0.60
CA LEU A 69 5.78 4.90 -1.66
C LEU A 69 6.89 5.78 -1.08
N ASP A 70 8.15 5.48 -1.41
CA ASP A 70 9.23 6.47 -1.33
C ASP A 70 9.26 7.22 -2.66
N THR A 71 8.79 8.47 -2.69
CA THR A 71 8.56 9.18 -3.96
C THR A 71 8.74 10.69 -3.86
N THR A 72 9.12 11.29 -4.98
CA THR A 72 9.16 12.74 -5.19
C THR A 72 8.03 13.26 -6.09
N LEU A 73 7.17 12.36 -6.57
CA LEU A 73 6.04 12.69 -7.43
C LEU A 73 4.97 13.45 -6.66
N SER A 74 4.27 14.34 -7.37
CA SER A 74 3.09 15.04 -6.86
C SER A 74 1.87 14.12 -6.77
N ASP A 75 0.85 14.52 -5.99
CA ASP A 75 -0.42 13.77 -5.89
C ASP A 75 -1.06 13.55 -7.26
N GLU A 76 -1.08 14.57 -8.13
CA GLU A 76 -1.64 14.47 -9.50
C GLU A 76 -0.91 13.44 -10.37
N GLU A 77 0.41 13.27 -10.17
CA GLU A 77 1.20 12.26 -10.89
C GLU A 77 0.93 10.86 -10.33
N LEU A 78 0.75 10.73 -9.01
CA LEU A 78 0.40 9.48 -8.36
C LEU A 78 -1.00 9.00 -8.73
N GLU A 79 -2.00 9.89 -8.75
CA GLU A 79 -3.35 9.61 -9.23
C GLU A 79 -3.33 9.00 -10.63
N LYS A 80 -2.61 9.65 -11.56
CA LYS A 80 -2.48 9.14 -12.94
C LYS A 80 -1.74 7.83 -13.02
N ARG A 81 -0.73 7.63 -12.18
CA ARG A 81 0.12 6.43 -12.19
C ARG A 81 -0.62 5.22 -11.64
N LEU A 82 -1.30 5.39 -10.51
CA LEU A 82 -2.04 4.34 -9.82
C LEU A 82 -3.44 4.14 -10.42
N GLY A 83 -3.94 5.11 -11.18
CA GLY A 83 -5.29 5.08 -11.75
C GLY A 83 -6.38 5.32 -10.69
N ILE A 84 -6.07 6.12 -9.67
CA ILE A 84 -6.96 6.45 -8.55
C ILE A 84 -7.30 7.94 -8.54
N ASP A 85 -8.28 8.30 -7.73
CA ASP A 85 -8.58 9.70 -7.36
C ASP A 85 -8.27 9.88 -5.88
N ILE A 86 -7.34 10.79 -5.59
CA ILE A 86 -6.96 11.14 -4.23
C ILE A 86 -8.00 12.13 -3.70
N ASN A 87 -8.88 11.62 -2.84
CA ASN A 87 -10.00 12.36 -2.28
C ASN A 87 -10.14 12.13 -0.77
N GLU A 88 -11.19 12.69 -0.18
CA GLU A 88 -11.42 12.67 1.27
C GLU A 88 -11.75 11.28 1.84
N ASP A 89 -12.04 10.29 0.99
CA ASP A 89 -12.30 8.91 1.41
C ASP A 89 -11.00 8.10 1.60
N LEU A 90 -9.85 8.63 1.15
CA LEU A 90 -8.53 8.01 1.35
C LEU A 90 -7.81 8.67 2.53
N MET A 91 -7.16 7.86 3.37
CA MET A 91 -6.24 8.39 4.38
C MET A 91 -4.84 8.50 3.78
N ILE A 92 -4.27 9.71 3.80
CA ILE A 92 -2.94 9.96 3.28
C ILE A 92 -2.02 10.43 4.40
N GLU A 93 -0.85 9.79 4.49
CA GLU A 93 0.28 10.27 5.27
C GLU A 93 1.38 10.73 4.32
N ASP A 94 1.53 12.05 4.19
CA ASP A 94 2.57 12.68 3.40
C ASP A 94 3.73 13.12 4.29
N MET A 95 4.79 12.31 4.30
CA MET A 95 6.10 12.60 4.88
C MET A 95 7.19 12.36 3.81
N ARG A 96 6.98 12.83 2.58
CA ARG A 96 7.91 12.61 1.46
C ARG A 96 9.32 13.11 1.76
N GLU A 97 9.49 14.13 2.61
CA GLU A 97 10.79 14.59 3.07
C GLU A 97 11.56 13.56 3.93
N ARG A 98 10.87 12.51 4.38
CA ARG A 98 11.40 11.36 5.12
C ARG A 98 11.31 10.05 4.32
N GLY A 99 10.94 10.12 3.04
CA GLY A 99 10.81 8.97 2.14
C GLY A 99 9.52 8.16 2.33
N VAL A 100 8.45 8.78 2.85
CA VAL A 100 7.18 8.10 3.12
C VAL A 100 6.02 8.89 2.51
N TYR A 101 5.32 8.29 1.56
CA TYR A 101 4.01 8.70 1.10
C TYR A 101 3.08 7.49 1.13
N GLU A 102 2.14 7.49 2.07
CA GLU A 102 1.27 6.34 2.33
C GLU A 102 -0.17 6.66 2.02
N ILE A 103 -0.84 5.75 1.33
CA ILE A 103 -2.26 5.81 1.00
C ILE A 103 -2.94 4.58 1.59
N THR A 104 -3.89 4.78 2.49
CA THR A 104 -4.74 3.72 3.04
C THR A 104 -6.12 3.80 2.39
N PHE A 105 -6.52 2.69 1.76
CA PHE A 105 -7.82 2.54 1.07
C PHE A 105 -8.90 1.96 1.99
N ASN A 106 -8.48 1.36 3.11
CA ASN A 106 -9.37 0.80 4.11
C ASN A 106 -8.87 1.18 5.51
N ASP A 107 -9.61 2.04 6.21
CA ASP A 107 -9.25 2.59 7.53
C ASP A 107 -8.86 1.54 8.57
N LYS A 108 -9.38 0.31 8.45
CA LYS A 108 -9.00 -0.81 9.35
C LYS A 108 -7.50 -1.11 9.27
N PHE A 109 -6.88 -0.85 8.13
CA PHE A 109 -5.47 -1.12 7.84
C PHE A 109 -4.57 0.11 7.99
N ASN A 110 -5.05 1.18 8.59
CA ASN A 110 -4.20 2.29 8.97
C ASN A 110 -3.12 1.84 9.99
N GLU A 111 -1.88 2.33 9.86
CA GLU A 111 -0.76 1.98 10.77
C GLU A 111 -1.15 2.15 12.25
N SER A 112 -1.94 3.19 12.57
CA SER A 112 -2.35 3.46 13.94
C SER A 112 -3.29 2.40 14.54
N GLU A 113 -3.87 1.52 13.73
CA GLU A 113 -4.69 0.38 14.15
C GLU A 113 -3.92 -0.96 14.15
N ILE A 114 -2.73 -1.00 13.54
CA ILE A 114 -1.89 -2.20 13.44
C ILE A 114 -1.03 -2.34 14.70
N ALA A 115 -1.00 -3.55 15.27
CA ALA A 115 -0.16 -3.88 16.41
C ALA A 115 1.15 -4.56 15.98
N ARG A 116 1.08 -5.46 15.01
CA ARG A 116 2.24 -6.19 14.47
C ARG A 116 2.04 -6.52 13.00
N TYR A 117 3.05 -6.24 12.20
CA TYR A 117 3.15 -6.60 10.79
C TYR A 117 3.65 -8.03 10.59
N PRO A 118 3.44 -8.63 9.39
CA PRO A 118 3.92 -9.98 9.07
C PRO A 118 5.40 -10.22 9.37
N PHE A 119 6.28 -9.27 9.03
CA PHE A 119 7.72 -9.37 9.23
C PHE A 119 8.15 -9.35 10.71
N GLU A 120 7.29 -8.88 11.61
CA GLU A 120 7.55 -8.89 13.05
C GLU A 120 7.13 -10.20 13.72
N MET A 121 6.46 -11.09 12.98
CA MET A 121 5.98 -12.39 13.46
C MET A 121 6.80 -13.58 12.97
N ASP A 122 7.69 -13.36 11.99
CA ASP A 122 8.62 -14.35 11.44
C ASP A 122 9.85 -14.58 12.35
#